data_AF-A0A9E2UNF4-F1
#
_entry.id   AF-A0A9E2UNF4-F1
#
_cell.length_a   1.000
_cell.length_b   1.000
_cell.length_c   1.000
_cell.angle_alpha   90.00
_cell.angle_beta   90.00
_cell.angle_gamma   90.00
#
_symmetry.space_group_name_H-M   'P 1'
#
loop_
_entity.id
_entity.type
_entity.pdbx_description
1 polymer ?
#
loop_
_entity_poly.entity_id
_entity_poly.type
_entity_poly.pdbx_seq_one_letter_code
_entity_poly.pdbx_strand_id
1 'polypeptide(L)'
;MIFNKSNARSGFTLVEIIVTVVMVAIFSTLMLTLFSDSFIKSSDPAKRLLKSSDLSRVMANITVDYNQHPKWKALTDYATGNKILPVEMNGRFYICTSGGKSDTSEPLWNDYGNGKTYDSGVTWEAGAWVADKAYGLGDIVIPINPNGHFYRCVKAGQNNTEPVWLSTGNSVVGVGAQWVRLLGYLNLKIGPAGTAQDNAYGKYYVVLNRFVKFDSSNIIQPIGGGELENMLQVKITNDEGESLSALFTVKED
;
A
#
# COMPACT_ATOMS: atom_id res chain seq x y z
N MET A 1 83.80 46.67 -12.46
CA MET A 1 82.63 46.34 -11.62
C MET A 1 81.87 47.64 -11.45
N ILE A 2 80.72 47.86 -12.10
CA ILE A 2 79.41 47.34 -11.71
C ILE A 2 78.52 47.31 -12.97
N PHE A 3 77.90 46.16 -13.26
CA PHE A 3 76.81 46.05 -14.22
C PHE A 3 75.55 46.60 -13.56
N ASN A 4 75.02 47.73 -14.04
CA ASN A 4 73.68 48.17 -13.66
C ASN A 4 72.66 47.51 -14.59
N LYS A 5 71.95 46.50 -14.07
CA LYS A 5 70.94 45.72 -14.77
C LYS A 5 69.72 46.61 -15.00
N SER A 6 69.48 47.03 -16.24
CA SER A 6 68.29 47.81 -16.59
C SER A 6 67.04 46.98 -16.35
N ASN A 7 66.12 47.49 -15.52
CA ASN A 7 64.80 46.93 -15.28
C ASN A 7 64.05 46.73 -16.60
N ALA A 8 63.89 45.47 -17.03
CA ALA A 8 62.91 45.12 -18.03
C ALA A 8 61.53 45.38 -17.44
N ARG A 9 60.89 46.48 -17.82
CA ARG A 9 59.46 46.70 -17.55
C ARG A 9 58.70 45.63 -18.34
N SER A 10 58.30 44.55 -17.67
CA SER A 10 57.41 43.54 -18.23
C SER A 10 55.99 44.11 -18.29
N GLY A 11 55.73 44.95 -19.29
CA GLY A 11 54.38 45.35 -19.65
C GLY A 11 53.76 44.26 -20.53
N PHE A 12 52.48 43.96 -20.31
CA PHE A 12 51.73 43.05 -21.18
C PHE A 12 51.70 43.61 -22.61
N THR A 13 51.96 42.75 -23.59
CA THR A 13 51.79 43.14 -25.00
C THR A 13 50.30 43.16 -25.35
N LEU A 14 49.90 44.02 -26.29
CA LEU A 14 48.51 44.09 -26.76
C LEU A 14 48.00 42.70 -27.20
N VAL A 15 48.85 41.92 -27.85
CA VAL A 15 48.54 40.56 -28.33
C VAL A 15 48.26 39.62 -27.16
N GLU A 16 49.02 39.71 -26.07
CA GLU A 16 48.86 38.86 -24.88
C GLU A 16 47.53 39.15 -24.15
N ILE A 17 47.13 40.41 -24.08
CA ILE A 17 45.82 40.82 -23.54
C ILE A 17 44.68 40.27 -24.42
N ILE A 18 44.81 40.37 -25.75
CA ILE A 18 43.79 39.86 -26.67
C ILE A 18 43.67 38.33 -26.54
N VAL A 19 44.80 37.61 -26.50
CA VAL A 19 44.82 36.14 -26.41
C VAL A 19 44.23 35.65 -25.09
N THR A 20 44.55 36.30 -23.97
CA THR A 20 44.02 35.90 -22.65
C THR A 20 42.52 36.14 -22.55
N VAL A 21 42.00 37.26 -23.04
CA VAL A 21 40.55 37.54 -23.05
C VAL A 21 39.80 36.54 -23.94
N VAL A 22 40.33 36.23 -25.12
CA VAL A 22 39.70 35.25 -26.02
C VAL A 22 39.71 33.85 -25.41
N MET A 23 40.82 33.43 -24.80
CA MET A 23 40.86 32.15 -24.08
C MET A 23 39.85 32.10 -22.94
N VAL A 24 39.76 33.15 -22.10
CA VAL A 24 38.80 33.20 -21.01
C VAL A 24 37.36 33.17 -21.53
N ALA A 25 37.07 33.85 -22.65
CA ALA A 25 35.74 33.83 -23.27
C ALA A 25 35.35 32.43 -23.75
N ILE A 26 36.25 31.73 -24.44
CA ILE A 26 36.04 30.35 -24.92
C ILE A 26 35.91 29.37 -23.74
N PHE A 27 36.74 29.55 -22.71
CA PHE A 27 36.69 28.70 -21.53
C PHE A 27 35.39 28.91 -20.73
N SER A 28 34.92 30.16 -20.64
CA SER A 28 33.66 30.50 -19.97
C SER A 28 32.45 29.93 -20.70
N THR A 29 32.43 29.96 -22.04
CA THR A 29 31.34 29.37 -22.83
C THR A 29 31.33 27.85 -22.74
N LEU A 30 32.51 27.19 -22.79
CA LEU A 30 32.63 25.76 -22.55
C LEU A 30 32.20 25.37 -21.13
N MET A 31 32.58 26.17 -20.13
CA MET A 31 32.18 25.93 -18.75
C MET A 31 30.66 26.06 -18.59
N LEU A 32 30.05 27.13 -19.10
CA LEU A 32 28.59 27.31 -18.99
C LEU A 32 27.82 26.21 -19.73
N THR A 33 28.27 25.78 -20.90
CA THR A 33 27.59 24.74 -21.68
C THR A 33 27.71 23.35 -21.07
N LEU A 34 28.88 22.98 -20.55
CA LEU A 34 29.12 21.65 -19.95
C LEU A 34 28.56 21.53 -18.53
N PHE A 35 28.77 22.54 -17.67
CA PHE A 35 28.34 22.47 -16.27
C PHE A 35 26.84 22.75 -16.08
N SER A 36 26.21 23.52 -16.96
CA SER A 36 24.75 23.73 -16.91
C SER A 36 24.00 22.42 -17.09
N ASP A 37 24.37 21.63 -18.09
CA ASP A 37 23.68 20.38 -18.41
C ASP A 37 23.89 19.31 -17.34
N SER A 38 25.12 19.12 -16.87
CA SER A 38 25.42 18.11 -15.84
C SER A 38 24.79 18.45 -14.49
N PHE A 39 24.77 19.73 -14.09
CA PHE A 39 24.19 20.12 -12.81
C PHE A 39 22.65 20.05 -12.85
N ILE A 40 22.01 20.49 -13.93
CA ILE A 40 20.55 20.44 -14.07
C ILE A 40 20.05 18.99 -14.18
N LYS A 41 20.69 18.15 -15.01
CA LYS A 41 20.31 16.74 -15.21
C LYS A 41 20.61 15.85 -14.00
N SER A 42 21.53 16.24 -13.12
CA SER A 42 21.83 15.48 -11.89
C SER A 42 20.64 15.38 -10.93
N SER A 43 19.70 16.33 -11.01
CA SER A 43 18.50 16.33 -10.16
C SER A 43 17.39 15.42 -10.68
N ASP A 44 17.41 15.01 -11.95
CA ASP A 44 16.34 14.21 -12.55
C ASP A 44 16.27 12.79 -11.98
N PRO A 45 17.38 12.05 -11.79
CA PRO A 45 17.36 10.76 -11.09
C PRO A 45 16.83 10.87 -9.66
N ALA A 46 17.17 11.95 -8.94
CA ALA A 46 16.70 12.18 -7.58
C ALA A 46 15.18 12.45 -7.54
N LYS A 47 14.67 13.30 -8.44
CA LYS A 47 13.22 13.55 -8.58
C LYS A 47 12.46 12.28 -8.91
N ARG A 48 12.97 11.48 -9.85
CA ARG A 48 12.37 10.20 -10.22
C ARG A 48 12.32 9.23 -9.05
N LEU A 49 13.40 9.12 -8.27
CA LEU A 49 13.44 8.29 -7.09
C LEU A 49 12.41 8.73 -6.04
N LEU A 50 12.26 10.05 -5.82
CA LEU A 50 11.23 10.59 -4.94
C LEU A 50 9.83 10.20 -5.42
N LYS A 51 9.54 10.37 -6.72
CA LYS A 51 8.25 9.97 -7.33
C LYS A 51 7.97 8.46 -7.21
N SER A 52 9.00 7.64 -7.32
CA SER A 52 8.90 6.18 -7.16
C SER A 52 8.64 5.79 -5.70
N SER A 53 9.30 6.47 -4.77
CA SER A 53 9.10 6.30 -3.33
C SER A 53 7.69 6.73 -2.91
N ASP A 54 7.18 7.85 -3.43
CA ASP A 54 5.81 8.31 -3.20
C ASP A 54 4.79 7.27 -3.69
N LEU A 55 4.98 6.72 -4.89
CA LEU A 55 4.09 5.69 -5.44
C LEU A 55 4.11 4.41 -4.59
N SER A 56 5.29 4.02 -4.13
CA SER A 56 5.47 2.87 -3.24
C SER A 56 4.80 3.11 -1.88
N ARG A 57 4.89 4.33 -1.34
CA ARG A 57 4.18 4.72 -0.11
C ARG A 57 2.66 4.64 -0.29
N VAL A 58 2.13 5.09 -1.44
CA VAL A 58 0.70 4.97 -1.75
C VAL A 58 0.26 3.50 -1.72
N MET A 59 0.97 2.62 -2.43
CA MET A 59 0.62 1.19 -2.45
C MET A 59 0.76 0.54 -1.06
N ALA A 60 1.76 0.96 -0.27
CA ALA A 60 1.92 0.52 1.10
C ALA A 60 0.73 0.95 1.98
N ASN A 61 0.29 2.20 1.87
CA ASN A 61 -0.87 2.70 2.62
C ASN A 61 -2.16 1.96 2.26
N ILE A 62 -2.38 1.66 0.96
CA ILE A 62 -3.50 0.83 0.50
C ILE A 62 -3.40 -0.58 1.11
N THR A 63 -2.20 -1.16 1.10
CA THR A 63 -1.96 -2.51 1.64
C THR A 63 -2.16 -2.57 3.16
N VAL A 64 -1.78 -1.53 3.90
CA VAL A 64 -2.01 -1.40 5.34
C VAL A 64 -3.51 -1.36 5.65
N ASP A 65 -4.29 -0.65 4.83
CA ASP A 65 -5.73 -0.55 5.02
C ASP A 65 -6.47 -1.87 4.74
N TYR A 66 -5.90 -2.69 3.86
CA TYR A 66 -6.33 -4.08 3.59
C TYR A 66 -5.91 -5.05 4.71
N ASN A 67 -4.62 -5.08 5.07
CA ASN A 67 -4.04 -5.99 6.06
C ASN A 67 -4.07 -5.37 7.47
N GLN A 68 -5.25 -5.20 8.04
CA GLN A 68 -5.39 -4.59 9.37
C GLN A 68 -4.81 -5.44 10.51
N HIS A 69 -4.59 -6.74 10.29
CA HIS A 69 -4.11 -7.67 11.30
C HIS A 69 -2.83 -8.36 10.81
N PRO A 70 -1.84 -8.57 11.69
CA PRO A 70 -0.63 -9.31 11.32
C PRO A 70 -0.94 -10.77 11.01
N LYS A 71 -0.16 -11.40 10.13
CA LYS A 71 -0.22 -12.85 9.93
C LYS A 71 0.26 -13.58 11.20
N TRP A 72 -0.27 -14.79 11.43
CA TRP A 72 0.19 -15.70 12.48
C TRP A 72 1.69 -15.97 12.34
N LYS A 73 2.37 -16.15 13.47
CA LYS A 73 3.80 -16.42 13.55
C LYS A 73 4.05 -17.52 14.58
N ALA A 74 4.95 -18.43 14.23
CA ALA A 74 5.40 -19.49 15.12
C ALA A 74 6.16 -18.93 16.33
N LEU A 75 6.11 -19.66 17.45
CA LEU A 75 6.87 -19.38 18.67
C LEU A 75 6.76 -17.93 19.16
N THR A 76 5.60 -17.31 18.96
CA THR A 76 5.33 -15.90 19.25
C THR A 76 4.37 -15.80 20.43
N ASP A 77 4.67 -14.90 21.37
CA ASP A 77 3.78 -14.63 22.50
C ASP A 77 2.60 -13.76 22.06
N TYR A 78 1.39 -14.25 22.29
CA TYR A 78 0.14 -13.56 22.00
C TYR A 78 -0.62 -13.26 23.29
N ALA A 79 -1.14 -12.05 23.41
CA ALA A 79 -2.03 -11.66 24.49
C ALA A 79 -3.51 -11.81 24.09
N THR A 80 -4.38 -12.02 25.07
CA THR A 80 -5.83 -12.00 24.85
C THR A 80 -6.25 -10.70 24.14
N GLY A 81 -7.08 -10.83 23.11
CA GLY A 81 -7.52 -9.74 22.24
C GLY A 81 -6.60 -9.47 21.04
N ASN A 82 -5.42 -10.08 20.96
CA ASN A 82 -4.61 -10.03 19.73
C ASN A 82 -5.39 -10.61 18.56
N LYS A 83 -5.34 -9.93 17.42
CA LYS A 83 -6.00 -10.35 16.18
C LYS A 83 -4.94 -10.74 15.16
N ILE A 84 -5.17 -11.83 14.44
CA ILE A 84 -4.26 -12.34 13.43
C ILE A 84 -5.00 -12.77 12.17
N LEU A 85 -4.27 -12.84 11.07
CA LEU A 85 -4.66 -13.57 9.86
C LEU A 85 -3.88 -14.88 9.80
N PRO A 86 -4.43 -15.95 9.23
CA PRO A 86 -3.65 -17.13 8.87
C PRO A 86 -2.46 -16.82 7.96
N VAL A 87 -1.49 -17.74 7.89
CA VAL A 87 -0.41 -17.65 6.90
C VAL A 87 -1.00 -17.75 5.49
N GLU A 88 -1.82 -18.77 5.26
CA GLU A 88 -2.64 -18.95 4.06
C GLU A 88 -4.07 -18.47 4.32
N MET A 89 -4.48 -17.40 3.63
CA MET A 89 -5.73 -16.71 3.95
C MET A 89 -6.94 -17.62 3.77
N ASN A 90 -7.55 -18.10 4.85
CA ASN A 90 -8.68 -19.03 4.77
C ASN A 90 -10.07 -18.36 4.73
N GLY A 91 -10.13 -17.05 4.48
CA GLY A 91 -11.39 -16.30 4.55
C GLY A 91 -11.78 -15.86 5.96
N ARG A 92 -10.87 -15.93 6.93
CA ARG A 92 -11.11 -15.56 8.34
C ARG A 92 -9.92 -14.82 8.95
N PHE A 93 -10.20 -14.17 10.07
CA PHE A 93 -9.21 -13.67 11.02
C PHE A 93 -9.57 -14.21 12.40
N TYR A 94 -8.57 -14.33 13.27
CA TYR A 94 -8.72 -14.95 14.58
C TYR A 94 -8.38 -13.99 15.70
N ILE A 95 -9.10 -14.12 16.80
CA ILE A 95 -8.92 -13.35 18.02
C ILE A 95 -8.42 -14.30 19.10
N CYS A 96 -7.32 -13.94 19.75
CA CYS A 96 -6.80 -14.65 20.89
C CYS A 96 -7.76 -14.50 22.08
N THR A 97 -8.32 -15.61 22.56
CA THR A 97 -9.21 -15.66 23.72
C THR A 97 -8.45 -16.02 25.00
N SER A 98 -7.38 -16.81 24.89
CA SER A 98 -6.44 -17.12 25.96
C SER A 98 -5.02 -16.92 25.45
N GLY A 99 -4.28 -15.99 26.07
CA GLY A 99 -2.90 -15.68 25.69
C GLY A 99 -1.88 -16.73 26.12
N GLY A 100 -0.76 -16.76 25.42
CA GLY A 100 0.35 -17.71 25.60
C GLY A 100 1.30 -17.67 24.41
N LYS A 101 2.19 -18.66 24.31
CA LYS A 101 3.12 -18.81 23.19
C LYS A 101 2.53 -19.75 22.13
N SER A 102 2.52 -19.32 20.88
CA SER A 102 2.09 -20.14 19.74
C SER A 102 3.05 -21.31 19.50
N ASP A 103 2.56 -22.33 18.80
CA ASP A 103 3.33 -23.50 18.42
C ASP A 103 4.40 -23.18 17.35
N THR A 104 5.18 -24.19 16.99
CA THR A 104 6.20 -24.19 15.94
C THR A 104 5.64 -24.17 14.52
N SER A 105 4.39 -24.63 14.35
CA SER A 105 3.66 -24.65 13.08
C SER A 105 2.27 -24.08 13.25
N GLU A 106 1.72 -23.51 12.18
CA GLU A 106 0.38 -22.93 12.21
C GLU A 106 -0.65 -24.01 12.58
N PRO A 107 -1.58 -23.73 13.52
CA PRO A 107 -2.60 -24.70 13.88
C PRO A 107 -3.58 -24.93 12.71
N LEU A 108 -4.19 -26.12 12.69
CA LEU A 108 -5.34 -26.34 11.81
C LEU A 108 -6.52 -25.52 12.36
N TRP A 109 -6.91 -24.49 11.62
CA TRP A 109 -7.98 -23.60 12.04
C TRP A 109 -9.34 -24.30 12.11
N ASN A 110 -10.02 -24.16 13.24
CA ASN A 110 -11.39 -24.60 13.40
C ASN A 110 -12.34 -23.55 12.80
N ASP A 111 -12.72 -23.77 11.54
CA ASP A 111 -13.49 -22.83 10.73
C ASP A 111 -15.01 -22.88 10.97
N TYR A 112 -15.51 -23.78 11.84
CA TYR A 112 -16.95 -24.00 12.01
C TYR A 112 -17.51 -23.25 13.25
N GLY A 113 -18.30 -22.21 13.00
CA GLY A 113 -19.00 -21.44 14.04
C GLY A 113 -18.05 -20.73 15.02
N ASN A 114 -18.48 -20.60 16.29
CA ASN A 114 -17.66 -20.08 17.39
C ASN A 114 -16.67 -21.16 17.92
N GLY A 115 -16.14 -21.98 17.01
CA GLY A 115 -15.19 -23.03 17.32
C GLY A 115 -13.88 -22.43 17.83
N LYS A 116 -13.30 -23.08 18.86
CA LYS A 116 -11.98 -22.72 19.36
C LYS A 116 -10.90 -23.54 18.66
N THR A 117 -9.80 -22.89 18.36
CA THR A 117 -8.55 -23.52 17.88
C THR A 117 -7.53 -23.45 19.00
N TYR A 118 -6.96 -24.60 19.39
CA TYR A 118 -5.93 -24.68 20.41
C TYR A 118 -4.56 -24.72 19.73
N ASP A 119 -3.71 -23.76 20.05
CA ASP A 119 -2.38 -23.53 19.48
C ASP A 119 -1.37 -23.58 20.62
N SER A 120 -1.20 -24.78 21.18
CA SER A 120 -0.39 -25.03 22.38
C SER A 120 -0.81 -24.16 23.58
N GLY A 121 -0.12 -23.03 23.81
CA GLY A 121 -0.42 -22.09 24.89
C GLY A 121 -1.48 -21.04 24.54
N VAL A 122 -1.88 -20.92 23.28
CA VAL A 122 -2.83 -19.91 22.80
C VAL A 122 -4.15 -20.56 22.43
N THR A 123 -5.27 -19.89 22.70
CA THR A 123 -6.59 -20.30 22.19
C THR A 123 -7.15 -19.21 21.31
N TRP A 124 -7.52 -19.59 20.08
CA TRP A 124 -8.04 -18.71 19.05
C TRP A 124 -9.52 -18.96 18.80
N GLU A 125 -10.24 -17.92 18.43
CA GLU A 125 -11.63 -17.97 17.97
C GLU A 125 -11.79 -17.09 16.73
N ALA A 126 -12.64 -17.48 15.79
CA ALA A 126 -12.90 -16.68 14.60
C ALA A 126 -13.51 -15.31 14.98
N GLY A 127 -13.10 -14.25 14.30
CA GLY A 127 -13.59 -12.88 14.52
C GLY A 127 -15.00 -12.61 14.01
N ALA A 128 -15.96 -13.49 14.30
CA ALA A 128 -17.35 -13.35 13.90
C ALA A 128 -18.02 -12.12 14.55
N TRP A 129 -19.09 -11.65 13.92
CA TRP A 129 -19.94 -10.61 14.48
C TRP A 129 -20.66 -11.15 15.73
N VAL A 130 -20.65 -10.33 16.77
CA VAL A 130 -21.27 -10.57 18.08
C VAL A 130 -22.35 -9.53 18.34
N ALA A 131 -23.54 -9.99 18.76
CA ALA A 131 -24.64 -9.15 19.20
C ALA A 131 -24.30 -8.36 20.46
N ASP A 132 -24.83 -7.14 20.56
CA ASP A 132 -24.65 -6.23 21.69
C ASP A 132 -23.19 -5.84 21.97
N LYS A 133 -22.28 -6.14 21.05
CA LYS A 133 -20.92 -5.60 21.05
C LYS A 133 -20.92 -4.21 20.42
N ALA A 134 -20.29 -3.26 21.10
CA ALA A 134 -19.98 -1.96 20.51
C ALA A 134 -18.79 -2.10 19.55
N TYR A 135 -18.97 -1.62 18.32
CA TYR A 135 -17.94 -1.60 17.29
C TYR A 135 -17.50 -0.17 17.00
N GLY A 136 -16.19 0.02 16.89
CA GLY A 136 -15.55 1.27 16.53
C GLY A 136 -15.35 1.40 15.02
N LEU A 137 -15.09 2.63 14.57
CA LEU A 137 -14.72 2.89 13.17
C LEU A 137 -13.48 2.06 12.79
N GLY A 138 -13.58 1.33 11.68
CA GLY A 138 -12.49 0.52 11.16
C GLY A 138 -12.46 -0.93 11.65
N ASP A 139 -13.24 -1.29 12.66
CA ASP A 139 -13.34 -2.69 13.12
C ASP A 139 -13.74 -3.62 11.98
N ILE A 140 -13.17 -4.82 11.94
CA ILE A 140 -13.52 -5.87 11.00
C ILE A 140 -14.32 -6.96 11.70
N VAL A 141 -15.30 -7.51 10.99
CA VAL A 141 -16.07 -8.69 11.41
C VAL A 141 -16.27 -9.65 10.23
N ILE A 142 -16.54 -10.90 10.59
CA ILE A 142 -17.04 -11.93 9.68
C ILE A 142 -18.51 -12.18 10.04
N PRO A 143 -19.42 -12.39 9.08
CA PRO A 143 -20.77 -12.85 9.38
C PRO A 143 -20.79 -14.14 10.22
N ILE A 144 -21.80 -14.31 11.09
CA ILE A 144 -22.02 -15.55 11.86
C ILE A 144 -22.13 -16.75 10.91
N ASN A 145 -22.80 -16.55 9.77
CA ASN A 145 -22.80 -17.46 8.63
C ASN A 145 -21.89 -16.89 7.53
N PRO A 146 -20.61 -17.28 7.47
CA PRO A 146 -19.62 -16.64 6.61
C PRO A 146 -20.00 -16.76 5.14
N ASN A 147 -20.02 -15.63 4.46
CA ASN A 147 -20.35 -15.54 3.04
C ASN A 147 -19.10 -15.31 2.16
N GLY A 148 -17.91 -15.57 2.71
CA GLY A 148 -16.64 -15.37 2.03
C GLY A 148 -16.11 -13.93 2.07
N HIS A 149 -16.69 -13.04 2.88
CA HIS A 149 -16.25 -11.64 2.95
C HIS A 149 -15.99 -11.15 4.37
N PHE A 150 -15.07 -10.18 4.45
CA PHE A 150 -14.87 -9.34 5.62
C PHE A 150 -15.68 -8.05 5.51
N TYR A 151 -16.16 -7.56 6.64
CA TYR A 151 -16.91 -6.32 6.72
C TYR A 151 -16.21 -5.34 7.64
N ARG A 152 -15.98 -4.13 7.15
CA ARG A 152 -15.38 -3.03 7.89
C ARG A 152 -16.45 -2.08 8.39
N CYS A 153 -16.35 -1.73 9.67
CA CYS A 153 -17.21 -0.74 10.29
C CYS A 153 -16.89 0.65 9.74
N VAL A 154 -17.87 1.29 9.12
CA VAL A 154 -17.76 2.66 8.57
C VAL A 154 -18.51 3.69 9.42
N LYS A 155 -19.34 3.23 10.36
CA LYS A 155 -19.96 4.06 11.40
C LYS A 155 -20.02 3.27 12.69
N ALA A 156 -19.38 3.79 13.74
CA ALA A 156 -19.37 3.17 15.06
C ALA A 156 -20.79 3.05 15.62
N GLY A 157 -21.03 1.99 16.38
CA GLY A 157 -22.32 1.74 17.01
C GLY A 157 -22.43 0.35 17.60
N GLN A 158 -23.63 0.01 18.04
CA GLN A 158 -23.97 -1.29 18.62
C GLN A 158 -25.31 -1.73 18.03
N ASN A 159 -25.48 -3.03 17.81
CA ASN A 159 -26.73 -3.63 17.37
C ASN A 159 -26.93 -4.97 18.10
N ASN A 160 -28.17 -5.35 18.37
CA ASN A 160 -28.53 -6.64 18.98
C ASN A 160 -28.85 -7.73 17.94
N THR A 161 -29.04 -7.33 16.68
CA THR A 161 -29.37 -8.21 15.56
C THR A 161 -28.31 -8.09 14.48
N GLU A 162 -27.91 -9.23 13.92
CA GLU A 162 -26.90 -9.27 12.88
C GLU A 162 -27.38 -8.51 11.63
N PRO A 163 -26.53 -7.67 11.01
CA PRO A 163 -26.84 -7.04 9.73
C PRO A 163 -27.10 -8.07 8.63
N VAL A 164 -27.99 -7.73 7.68
CA VAL A 164 -28.11 -8.49 6.42
C VAL A 164 -26.91 -8.15 5.54
N TRP A 165 -25.96 -9.07 5.48
CA TRP A 165 -24.70 -8.89 4.77
C TRP A 165 -24.87 -9.02 3.24
N LEU A 166 -24.46 -7.99 2.51
CA LEU A 166 -24.42 -8.01 1.04
C LEU A 166 -23.11 -8.63 0.54
N SER A 167 -23.21 -9.60 -0.37
CA SER A 167 -22.06 -10.25 -1.03
C SER A 167 -21.63 -9.59 -2.34
N THR A 168 -22.39 -8.61 -2.82
CA THR A 168 -22.09 -7.86 -4.04
C THR A 168 -22.32 -6.36 -3.85
N GLY A 169 -21.57 -5.56 -4.61
CA GLY A 169 -21.57 -4.11 -4.53
C GLY A 169 -20.83 -3.56 -3.31
N ASN A 170 -20.90 -2.24 -3.17
CA ASN A 170 -20.19 -1.47 -2.14
C ASN A 170 -21.14 -0.75 -1.16
N SER A 171 -22.38 -1.24 -1.06
CA SER A 171 -23.42 -0.60 -0.25
C SER A 171 -23.15 -0.76 1.25
N VAL A 172 -23.55 0.27 2.00
CA VAL A 172 -23.49 0.28 3.47
C VAL A 172 -24.66 -0.52 4.03
N VAL A 173 -24.39 -1.43 4.97
CA VAL A 173 -25.40 -2.25 5.66
C VAL A 173 -25.40 -1.99 7.16
N GLY A 174 -26.51 -2.31 7.83
CA GLY A 174 -26.69 -2.11 9.28
C GLY A 174 -27.30 -0.75 9.65
N VAL A 175 -27.94 -0.67 10.83
CA VAL A 175 -28.70 0.51 11.29
C VAL A 175 -27.95 1.29 12.37
N GLY A 176 -27.42 0.62 13.41
CA GLY A 176 -26.52 1.21 14.41
C GLY A 176 -25.08 1.25 13.90
N ALA A 177 -24.28 0.23 14.24
CA ALA A 177 -23.00 0.03 13.54
C ALA A 177 -23.27 -0.22 12.06
N GLN A 178 -22.61 0.55 11.19
CA GLN A 178 -22.73 0.41 9.74
C GLN A 178 -21.48 -0.16 9.12
N TRP A 179 -21.65 -0.96 8.08
CA TRP A 179 -20.62 -1.82 7.54
C TRP A 179 -20.55 -1.77 6.02
N VAL A 180 -19.35 -1.95 5.49
CA VAL A 180 -19.10 -2.15 4.05
C VAL A 180 -18.14 -3.32 3.91
N ARG A 181 -18.30 -4.13 2.86
CA ARG A 181 -17.35 -5.19 2.52
C ARG A 181 -15.93 -4.61 2.39
N LEU A 182 -14.91 -5.24 2.99
CA LEU A 182 -13.54 -4.70 3.06
C LEU A 182 -12.98 -4.35 1.68
N LEU A 183 -13.06 -5.28 0.72
CA LEU A 183 -12.59 -5.01 -0.64
C LEU A 183 -13.46 -3.98 -1.37
N GLY A 184 -14.75 -3.89 -1.06
CA GLY A 184 -15.62 -2.83 -1.54
C GLY A 184 -15.26 -1.44 -0.99
N TYR A 185 -14.89 -1.39 0.29
CA TYR A 185 -14.37 -0.18 0.94
C TYR A 185 -13.07 0.27 0.28
N LEU A 186 -12.11 -0.65 0.07
CA LEU A 186 -10.86 -0.35 -0.63
C LEU A 186 -11.13 0.13 -2.06
N ASN A 187 -12.00 -0.55 -2.80
CA ASN A 187 -12.39 -0.15 -4.16
C ASN A 187 -12.91 1.29 -4.20
N LEU A 188 -13.80 1.67 -3.27
CA LEU A 188 -14.31 3.04 -3.14
C LEU A 188 -13.22 4.05 -2.74
N LYS A 189 -12.36 3.71 -1.77
CA LYS A 189 -11.32 4.63 -1.26
C LYS A 189 -10.18 4.84 -2.23
N ILE A 190 -9.84 3.83 -3.03
CA ILE A 190 -8.82 3.93 -4.07
C ILE A 190 -9.31 4.83 -5.21
N GLY A 191 -10.61 4.80 -5.51
CA GLY A 191 -11.23 5.59 -6.57
C GLY A 191 -11.31 4.88 -7.92
N PRO A 192 -12.14 5.36 -8.85
CA PRO A 192 -12.41 4.68 -10.11
C PRO A 192 -11.21 4.73 -11.06
N ALA A 193 -11.09 3.73 -11.94
CA ALA A 193 -10.08 3.71 -12.99
C ALA A 193 -10.21 4.94 -13.91
N GLY A 194 -9.07 5.49 -14.34
CA GLY A 194 -9.00 6.68 -15.17
C GLY A 194 -9.06 8.01 -14.39
N THR A 195 -8.86 7.99 -13.07
CA THR A 195 -8.93 9.20 -12.25
C THR A 195 -7.64 9.48 -11.49
N ALA A 196 -7.32 10.76 -11.37
CA ALA A 196 -6.30 11.25 -10.44
C ALA A 196 -6.89 11.31 -9.03
N GLN A 197 -6.09 10.92 -8.04
CA GLN A 197 -6.46 10.83 -6.65
C GLN A 197 -5.51 11.70 -5.82
N ASP A 198 -6.07 12.39 -4.83
CA ASP A 198 -5.34 13.10 -3.77
C ASP A 198 -6.14 12.86 -2.48
N ASN A 199 -5.83 11.76 -1.82
CA ASN A 199 -6.60 11.28 -0.67
C ASN A 199 -5.67 10.79 0.45
N ALA A 200 -6.23 10.12 1.45
CA ALA A 200 -5.48 9.62 2.61
C ALA A 200 -4.32 8.67 2.25
N TYR A 201 -4.33 8.03 1.07
CA TYR A 201 -3.23 7.20 0.61
C TYR A 201 -2.09 8.01 -0.01
N GLY A 202 -2.39 9.18 -0.56
CA GLY A 202 -1.45 10.08 -1.24
C GLY A 202 -1.95 10.51 -2.62
N LYS A 203 -1.02 10.97 -3.47
CA LYS A 203 -1.28 11.39 -4.85
C LYS A 203 -0.88 10.32 -5.84
N TYR A 204 -1.81 9.92 -6.70
CA TYR A 204 -1.59 8.87 -7.71
C TYR A 204 -2.68 8.91 -8.78
N TYR A 205 -2.47 8.20 -9.88
CA TYR A 205 -3.50 7.98 -10.90
C TYR A 205 -3.91 6.51 -10.93
N VAL A 206 -5.22 6.23 -10.95
CA VAL A 206 -5.75 4.87 -10.99
C VAL A 206 -5.79 4.39 -12.43
N VAL A 207 -4.98 3.38 -12.76
CA VAL A 207 -5.00 2.72 -14.07
C VAL A 207 -6.07 1.63 -14.09
N LEU A 208 -6.19 0.88 -13.02
CA LEU A 208 -7.12 -0.25 -12.90
C LEU A 208 -7.56 -0.38 -11.44
N ASN A 209 -8.86 -0.56 -11.22
CA ASN A 209 -9.43 -0.88 -9.92
C ASN A 209 -10.74 -1.65 -10.15
N ARG A 210 -10.68 -2.98 -10.18
CA ARG A 210 -11.82 -3.83 -10.53
C ARG A 210 -11.74 -5.20 -9.86
N PHE A 211 -12.90 -5.79 -9.63
CA PHE A 211 -13.01 -7.16 -9.17
C PHE A 211 -12.72 -8.15 -10.30
N VAL A 212 -12.01 -9.21 -9.96
CA VAL A 212 -11.50 -10.21 -10.91
C VAL A 212 -11.69 -11.63 -10.39
N LYS A 213 -11.57 -12.60 -11.30
CA LYS A 213 -11.50 -14.04 -11.01
C LYS A 213 -10.36 -14.68 -11.80
N PHE A 214 -9.90 -15.84 -11.37
CA PHE A 214 -9.06 -16.71 -12.20
C PHE A 214 -9.96 -17.59 -13.07
N ASP A 215 -9.65 -17.71 -14.35
CA ASP A 215 -10.26 -18.71 -15.22
C ASP A 215 -9.63 -20.11 -15.00
N SER A 216 -10.11 -21.11 -15.73
CA SER A 216 -9.60 -22.49 -15.66
C SER A 216 -8.12 -22.64 -16.05
N SER A 217 -7.52 -21.60 -16.64
CA SER A 217 -6.13 -21.54 -17.06
C SER A 217 -5.28 -20.66 -16.13
N ASN A 218 -5.80 -20.29 -14.95
CA ASN A 218 -5.18 -19.38 -13.98
C ASN A 218 -4.87 -17.98 -14.53
N ILE A 219 -5.67 -17.50 -15.48
CA ILE A 219 -5.56 -16.14 -16.02
C ILE A 219 -6.59 -15.24 -15.33
N ILE A 220 -6.15 -14.03 -14.95
CA ILE A 220 -7.02 -13.01 -14.34
C ILE A 220 -8.00 -12.46 -15.38
N GLN A 221 -9.29 -12.55 -15.08
CA GLN A 221 -10.39 -12.02 -15.89
C GLN A 221 -11.32 -11.13 -15.05
N PRO A 222 -12.01 -10.16 -15.66
CA PRO A 222 -13.10 -9.44 -14.99
C PRO A 222 -14.20 -10.42 -14.54
N ILE A 223 -14.83 -10.12 -13.41
CA ILE A 223 -16.03 -10.84 -12.99
C ILE A 223 -17.25 -10.43 -13.82
N GLY A 224 -18.20 -11.35 -13.98
CA GLY A 224 -19.54 -11.09 -14.50
C GLY A 224 -20.48 -10.52 -13.43
N GLY A 225 -21.66 -10.05 -13.86
CA GLY A 225 -22.69 -9.54 -12.95
C GLY A 225 -23.21 -10.65 -12.02
N GLY A 226 -23.23 -10.36 -10.71
CA GLY A 226 -23.71 -11.29 -9.68
C GLY A 226 -22.70 -12.33 -9.20
N GLU A 227 -21.48 -12.32 -9.75
CA GLU A 227 -20.39 -13.16 -9.25
C GLU A 227 -19.77 -12.59 -7.96
N LEU A 228 -19.07 -13.45 -7.22
CA LEU A 228 -18.46 -13.08 -5.93
C LEU A 228 -17.29 -12.11 -6.12
N GLU A 229 -17.32 -11.01 -5.36
CA GLU A 229 -16.31 -9.95 -5.40
C GLU A 229 -15.16 -10.25 -4.43
N ASN A 230 -14.51 -11.40 -4.59
CA ASN A 230 -13.50 -11.92 -3.63
C ASN A 230 -12.07 -11.46 -3.91
N MET A 231 -11.77 -11.03 -5.13
CA MET A 231 -10.45 -10.56 -5.52
C MET A 231 -10.52 -9.18 -6.17
N LEU A 232 -9.72 -8.24 -5.66
CA LEU A 232 -9.63 -6.88 -6.16
C LEU A 232 -8.25 -6.67 -6.80
N GLN A 233 -8.23 -6.43 -8.11
CA GLN A 233 -7.02 -6.05 -8.82
C GLN A 233 -6.91 -4.53 -8.85
N VAL A 234 -5.73 -4.02 -8.50
CA VAL A 234 -5.43 -2.59 -8.47
C VAL A 234 -4.14 -2.32 -9.22
N LYS A 235 -4.15 -1.31 -10.09
CA LYS A 235 -2.95 -0.76 -10.73
C LYS A 235 -2.99 0.76 -10.64
N ILE A 236 -1.92 1.35 -10.12
CA ILE A 236 -1.75 2.79 -9.98
C ILE A 236 -0.48 3.25 -10.69
N THR A 237 -0.43 4.52 -11.10
CA THR A 237 0.74 5.13 -11.74
C THR A 237 1.06 6.49 -11.15
N ASN A 238 2.33 6.89 -11.24
CA ASN A 238 2.76 8.27 -11.02
C ASN A 238 2.85 9.05 -12.35
N ASP A 239 3.21 10.33 -12.26
CA ASP A 239 3.32 11.25 -13.40
C ASP A 239 4.46 10.89 -14.38
N GLU A 240 5.42 10.05 -13.95
CA GLU A 240 6.55 9.55 -14.76
C GLU A 240 6.19 8.27 -15.54
N GLY A 241 4.96 7.77 -15.39
CA GLY A 241 4.49 6.53 -16.03
C GLY A 241 4.94 5.25 -15.32
N GLU A 242 5.55 5.33 -14.13
CA GLU A 242 5.85 4.16 -13.33
C GLU A 242 4.56 3.61 -12.72
N SER A 243 4.36 2.30 -12.81
CA SER A 243 3.13 1.67 -12.33
C SER A 243 3.39 0.55 -11.33
N LEU A 244 2.53 0.47 -10.31
CA LEU A 244 2.50 -0.63 -9.34
C LEU A 244 1.16 -1.34 -9.45
N SER A 245 1.21 -2.67 -9.38
CA SER A 245 0.02 -3.52 -9.40
C SER A 245 -0.04 -4.36 -8.13
N ALA A 246 -1.24 -4.54 -7.59
CA ALA A 246 -1.51 -5.39 -6.44
C ALA A 246 -2.80 -6.18 -6.66
N LEU A 247 -2.86 -7.37 -6.04
CA LEU A 247 -4.05 -8.21 -5.98
C LEU A 247 -4.39 -8.42 -4.51
N PHE A 248 -5.61 -8.06 -4.12
CA PHE A 248 -6.11 -8.23 -2.75
C PHE A 248 -7.19 -9.32 -2.76
N THR A 249 -7.10 -10.29 -1.84
CA THR A 249 -8.03 -11.43 -1.80
C THR A 249 -8.51 -11.75 -0.39
N VAL A 250 -9.80 -11.96 -0.23
CA VAL A 250 -10.35 -12.43 1.05
C VAL A 250 -9.96 -13.88 1.37
N LYS A 251 -9.60 -14.68 0.36
CA LYS A 251 -9.22 -16.09 0.51
C LYS A 251 -8.17 -16.49 -0.52
N GLU A 252 -7.17 -17.24 -0.09
CA GLU A 252 -6.23 -17.93 -0.97
C GLU A 252 -6.80 -19.34 -1.22
N ASP A 253 -6.87 -19.72 -2.49
CA ASP A 253 -7.36 -21.02 -2.95
C ASP A 253 -6.20 -21.97 -3.27
#